data_AF-A0A0R3L810-F1
#
_entry.id   AF-A0A0R3L810-F1
#
_cell.length_a   1.000
_cell.length_b   1.000
_cell.length_c   1.000
_cell.angle_alpha   90.00
_cell.angle_beta   90.00
_cell.angle_gamma   90.00
#
_symmetry.space_group_name_H-M   'P 1'
#
loop_
_entity.id
_entity.type
_entity.pdbx_description
1 polymer ?
#
loop_
_entity_poly.entity_id
_entity_poly.type
_entity_poly.pdbx_seq_one_letter_code
_entity_poly.pdbx_strand_id
1 'polypeptide(L)'
;MAELAIMRPTNKARGFVVGRALEYNFTTLRISRAYVSLLSRPEGDATAISLAWIGDYEIRMHAASPTGAAKQPLFIVDIFDHDAQLFIDSRACYSIAEGAVAFDEFLHMAEPAVGGAHCNPPV
;
A
#
# COMPACT_ATOMS: atom_id res chain seq x y z
N MET A 1 24.38 -9.27 37.49
CA MET A 1 24.43 -9.60 36.06
C MET A 1 23.23 -10.48 35.75
N ALA A 2 22.09 -9.90 35.39
CA ALA A 2 20.86 -10.63 35.10
C ALA A 2 20.46 -10.33 33.65
N GLU A 3 20.54 -11.33 32.78
CA GLU A 3 20.13 -11.25 31.37
C GLU A 3 18.74 -11.88 31.26
N LEU A 4 17.71 -11.04 31.07
CA LEU A 4 16.36 -11.50 30.78
C LEU A 4 16.28 -11.83 29.29
N ALA A 5 16.26 -13.11 28.95
CA ALA A 5 15.93 -13.57 27.62
C ALA A 5 14.44 -13.30 27.34
N ILE A 6 14.16 -12.24 26.59
CA ILE A 6 12.82 -11.93 26.09
C ILE A 6 12.54 -12.84 24.89
N MET A 7 11.90 -13.97 25.18
CA MET A 7 11.42 -14.91 24.15
C MET A 7 10.21 -14.31 23.43
N ARG A 8 10.41 -13.87 22.18
CA ARG A 8 9.36 -13.32 21.30
C ARG A 8 8.36 -14.42 20.91
N PRO A 9 7.04 -14.22 21.04
CA PRO A 9 6.07 -15.17 20.53
C PRO A 9 6.03 -15.13 18.99
N THR A 10 6.25 -16.28 18.36
CA THR A 10 6.10 -16.48 16.92
C THR A 10 4.62 -16.67 16.60
N ASN A 11 3.95 -15.58 16.20
CA ASN A 11 2.58 -15.67 15.66
C ASN A 11 2.63 -16.34 14.28
N LYS A 12 2.48 -17.66 14.25
CA LYS A 12 2.11 -18.40 13.04
C LYS A 12 0.64 -18.07 12.72
N ALA A 13 0.41 -17.02 11.94
CA ALA A 13 -0.90 -16.75 11.38
C ALA A 13 -1.27 -17.90 10.41
N ARG A 14 -2.25 -18.73 10.79
CA ARG A 14 -2.89 -19.67 9.86
C ARG A 14 -3.66 -18.85 8.83
N GLY A 15 -3.33 -19.04 7.55
CA GLY A 15 -3.99 -18.35 6.44
C GLY A 15 -5.50 -18.57 6.45
N PHE A 16 -6.25 -17.48 6.34
CA PHE A 16 -7.69 -17.49 6.16
C PHE A 16 -7.96 -17.24 4.67
N VAL A 17 -8.69 -18.14 4.00
CA VAL A 17 -9.13 -17.90 2.62
C VAL A 17 -10.29 -16.93 2.69
N VAL A 18 -10.03 -15.68 2.35
CA VAL A 18 -11.04 -14.62 2.26
C VAL A 18 -11.69 -14.74 0.87
N GLY A 19 -13.02 -14.74 0.80
CA GLY A 19 -13.71 -14.74 -0.49
C GLY A 19 -13.59 -13.37 -1.18
N ARG A 20 -13.58 -13.33 -2.52
CA ARG A 20 -13.37 -12.09 -3.32
C ARG A 20 -14.25 -10.90 -2.92
N ALA A 21 -15.52 -11.13 -2.58
CA ALA A 21 -16.41 -10.06 -2.14
C ALA A 21 -15.96 -9.44 -0.80
N LEU A 22 -15.43 -10.27 0.10
CA LEU A 22 -14.91 -9.84 1.38
C LEU A 22 -13.56 -9.10 1.20
N GLU A 23 -12.69 -9.56 0.29
CA GLU A 23 -11.44 -8.87 -0.09
C GLU A 23 -11.72 -7.46 -0.64
N TYR A 24 -12.64 -7.35 -1.61
CA TYR A 24 -13.05 -6.06 -2.18
C TYR A 24 -13.60 -5.10 -1.11
N ASN A 25 -14.42 -5.62 -0.18
CA ASN A 25 -14.98 -4.83 0.92
C ASN A 25 -13.88 -4.33 1.88
N PHE A 26 -12.89 -5.17 2.20
CA PHE A 26 -11.76 -4.77 3.04
C PHE A 26 -10.89 -3.72 2.36
N THR A 27 -10.59 -3.89 1.06
CA THR A 27 -9.82 -2.91 0.30
C THR A 27 -10.56 -1.58 0.22
N THR A 28 -11.85 -1.61 -0.12
CA THR A 28 -12.69 -0.40 -0.15
C THR A 28 -12.73 0.30 1.21
N LEU A 29 -12.86 -0.45 2.31
CA LEU A 29 -12.85 0.11 3.66
C LEU A 29 -11.49 0.74 4.01
N ARG A 30 -10.38 0.10 3.62
CA ARG A 30 -9.02 0.62 3.83
C ARG A 30 -8.84 1.95 3.10
N ILE A 31 -9.24 2.02 1.83
CA ILE A 31 -9.20 3.25 1.03
C ILE A 31 -10.11 4.33 1.62
N SER A 32 -11.34 3.98 2.00
CA SER A 32 -12.29 4.93 2.61
C SER A 32 -11.72 5.53 3.89
N ARG A 33 -11.16 4.70 4.76
CA ARG A 33 -10.55 5.14 6.03
C ARG A 33 -9.38 6.08 5.76
N ALA A 34 -8.49 5.72 4.85
CA ALA A 34 -7.34 6.55 4.51
C ALA A 34 -7.77 7.88 3.91
N TYR A 35 -8.79 7.88 3.05
CA TYR A 35 -9.32 9.11 2.46
C TYR A 35 -9.94 10.04 3.51
N VAL A 36 -10.72 9.52 4.45
CA VAL A 36 -11.23 10.31 5.59
C VAL A 36 -10.08 10.87 6.43
N SER A 37 -9.05 10.06 6.69
CA SER A 37 -7.85 10.52 7.39
C SER A 37 -7.10 11.61 6.62
N LEU A 38 -7.07 11.54 5.28
CA LEU A 38 -6.45 12.55 4.43
C LEU A 38 -7.21 13.88 4.52
N LEU A 39 -8.53 13.85 4.44
CA LEU A 39 -9.39 15.03 4.57
C LEU A 39 -9.32 15.69 5.95
N SER A 40 -9.01 14.92 6.99
CA SER A 40 -8.87 15.44 8.35
C SER A 40 -7.56 16.17 8.61
N ARG A 41 -6.63 16.17 7.65
CA ARG A 41 -5.33 16.83 7.80
C ARG A 41 -5.42 18.32 7.50
N PRO A 42 -4.64 19.15 8.22
CA PRO A 42 -4.56 20.57 7.93
C PRO A 42 -3.98 20.80 6.53
N GLU A 43 -4.50 21.82 5.86
CA GLU A 43 -4.08 22.20 4.51
C GLU A 43 -2.59 22.58 4.51
N GLY A 44 -1.80 21.90 3.67
CA GLY A 44 -0.33 22.05 3.61
C GLY A 44 0.47 20.88 4.19
N ASP A 45 -0.17 19.91 4.87
CA ASP A 45 0.48 18.65 5.22
C ASP A 45 0.52 17.71 4.00
N ALA A 46 1.67 17.69 3.31
CA ALA A 46 1.91 16.84 2.15
C ALA A 46 2.23 15.37 2.51
N THR A 47 2.14 15.01 3.79
CA THR A 47 2.58 13.69 4.25
C THR A 47 1.60 12.61 3.76
N ALA A 48 2.11 11.64 3.00
CA ALA A 48 1.31 10.52 2.53
C ALA A 48 0.82 9.63 3.69
N ILE A 49 -0.33 8.98 3.50
CA ILE A 49 -0.91 7.98 4.39
C ILE A 49 -0.53 6.60 3.88
N SER A 50 0.21 5.85 4.69
CA SER A 50 0.54 4.47 4.38
C SER A 50 -0.71 3.58 4.36
N LEU A 51 -0.91 2.85 3.26
CA LEU A 51 -2.01 1.90 3.08
C LEU A 51 -1.56 0.48 3.39
N ALA A 52 -0.37 0.10 2.92
CA ALA A 52 0.23 -1.21 3.15
C ALA A 52 1.76 -1.17 2.96
N TRP A 53 2.45 -2.10 3.64
CA TRP A 53 3.87 -2.39 3.47
C TRP A 53 4.03 -3.83 3.01
N ILE A 54 4.83 -4.05 1.96
CA ILE A 54 5.17 -5.36 1.41
C ILE A 54 6.67 -5.39 1.14
N GLY A 55 7.44 -5.97 2.07
CA GLY A 55 8.91 -5.90 2.01
C GLY A 55 9.38 -4.44 2.02
N ASP A 56 10.17 -4.06 1.03
CA ASP A 56 10.71 -2.70 0.84
C ASP A 56 9.74 -1.79 0.06
N TYR A 57 8.58 -2.31 -0.35
CA TYR A 57 7.55 -1.53 -1.04
C TYR A 57 6.50 -1.00 -0.07
N GLU A 58 6.12 0.26 -0.26
CA GLU A 58 5.02 0.91 0.44
C GLU A 58 3.97 1.37 -0.56
N ILE A 59 2.72 0.96 -0.34
CA ILE A 59 1.58 1.53 -1.03
C ILE A 59 1.03 2.66 -0.17
N ARG A 60 0.91 3.87 -0.73
CA ARG A 60 0.54 5.08 0.01
C ARG A 60 -0.50 5.92 -0.71
N MET A 61 -1.25 6.71 0.05
CA MET A 61 -2.26 7.64 -0.43
C MET A 61 -1.85 9.08 -0.09
N HIS A 62 -1.95 10.00 -1.03
CA HIS A 62 -1.72 11.41 -0.76
C HIS A 62 -2.72 12.30 -1.51
N ALA A 63 -2.82 13.57 -1.09
CA ALA A 63 -3.74 14.52 -1.70
C ALA A 63 -3.31 14.85 -3.13
N ALA A 64 -4.25 14.83 -4.06
CA ALA A 64 -3.98 15.32 -5.41
C ALA A 64 -3.74 16.82 -5.34
N SER A 65 -2.64 17.30 -5.94
CA SER A 65 -2.43 18.74 -6.05
C SER A 65 -3.53 19.37 -6.91
N PRO A 66 -4.01 20.58 -6.56
CA PRO A 66 -5.01 21.26 -7.35
C PRO A 66 -4.48 21.51 -8.77
N THR A 67 -4.94 20.72 -9.72
CA THR A 67 -4.75 21.01 -11.14
C THR A 67 -5.91 21.89 -11.56
N GLY A 68 -5.68 22.96 -12.33
CA GLY A 68 -6.75 23.82 -12.86
C GLY A 68 -7.69 23.13 -13.85
N ALA A 69 -7.75 21.79 -13.83
CA ALA A 69 -8.56 20.94 -14.68
C ALA A 69 -10.03 20.94 -14.24
N ALA A 70 -10.92 20.67 -15.20
CA ALA A 70 -12.37 20.62 -14.96
C ALA A 70 -12.81 19.53 -13.96
N LYS A 71 -11.99 18.47 -13.78
CA LYS A 71 -12.22 17.42 -12.80
C LYS A 71 -10.92 17.15 -12.05
N GLN A 72 -10.90 17.41 -10.75
CA GLN A 72 -9.77 17.09 -9.88
C GLN A 72 -9.89 15.65 -9.35
N PRO A 73 -8.77 14.92 -9.22
CA PRO A 73 -8.74 13.67 -8.50
C PRO A 73 -9.04 13.92 -7.02
N LEU A 74 -9.67 12.96 -6.35
CA LEU A 74 -9.89 13.01 -4.90
C LEU A 74 -8.58 12.81 -4.13
N PHE A 75 -7.74 11.90 -4.63
CA PHE A 75 -6.45 11.53 -4.07
C PHE A 75 -5.62 10.80 -5.13
N ILE A 76 -4.34 10.60 -4.82
CA ILE A 76 -3.42 9.79 -5.60
C ILE A 76 -3.01 8.60 -4.73
N VAL A 77 -2.93 7.41 -5.35
CA VAL A 77 -2.33 6.22 -4.74
C VAL A 77 -1.02 5.95 -5.47
N ASP A 78 0.05 5.69 -4.74
CA ASP A 78 1.34 5.29 -5.33
C ASP A 78 1.86 4.02 -4.69
N ILE A 79 2.75 3.35 -5.41
CA ILE A 79 3.68 2.37 -4.87
C ILE A 79 5.10 2.96 -4.87
N PHE A 80 5.74 2.94 -3.71
CA PHE A 80 7.07 3.50 -3.47
C PHE A 80 8.02 2.40 -3.04
N ASP A 81 9.18 2.33 -3.69
CA ASP A 81 10.30 1.46 -3.33
C ASP A 81 11.22 2.21 -2.37
N HIS A 82 11.33 1.72 -1.13
CA HIS A 82 12.19 2.33 -0.11
C HIS A 82 13.67 1.96 -0.26
N ASP A 83 14.02 0.87 -0.94
CA ASP A 83 15.42 0.53 -1.22
C ASP A 83 15.96 1.48 -2.30
N ALA A 84 15.21 1.63 -3.39
CA ALA A 84 15.58 2.49 -4.50
C ALA A 84 15.18 3.97 -4.31
N GLN A 85 14.43 4.29 -3.26
CA GLN A 85 13.91 5.64 -2.95
C GLN A 85 13.15 6.29 -4.11
N LEU A 86 12.30 5.52 -4.81
CA LEU A 86 11.57 5.98 -5.99
C LEU A 86 10.13 5.50 -6.05
N PHE A 87 9.29 6.24 -6.76
CA PHE A 87 7.93 5.83 -7.08
C PHE A 87 7.96 4.88 -8.27
N ILE A 88 7.38 3.70 -8.12
CA ILE A 88 7.28 2.72 -9.22
C ILE A 88 6.12 3.09 -10.14
N ASP A 89 4.97 3.41 -9.55
CA ASP A 89 3.75 3.80 -10.26
C ASP A 89 2.86 4.68 -9.38
N SER A 90 2.00 5.46 -10.03
CA SER A 90 1.09 6.44 -9.41
C SER A 90 -0.24 6.50 -10.16
N ARG A 91 -1.34 6.43 -9.41
CA ARG A 91 -2.71 6.46 -9.95
C ARG A 91 -3.52 7.60 -9.34
N ALA A 92 -3.94 8.53 -10.18
CA ALA A 92 -4.94 9.53 -9.82
C ALA A 92 -6.34 8.88 -9.75
N CYS A 93 -7.01 9.01 -8.60
CA CYS A 93 -8.29 8.39 -8.33
C CYS A 93 -9.40 9.45 -8.17
N TYR A 94 -10.47 9.31 -8.93
CA TYR A 94 -11.65 10.17 -8.89
C TYR A 94 -12.78 9.59 -8.04
N SER A 95 -12.62 8.36 -7.57
CA SER A 95 -13.56 7.69 -6.65
C SER A 95 -12.83 6.74 -5.71
N ILE A 96 -13.46 6.36 -4.60
CA ILE A 96 -12.96 5.34 -3.68
C ILE A 96 -12.83 3.98 -4.36
N ALA A 97 -13.75 3.64 -5.27
CA ALA A 97 -13.71 2.37 -6.01
C ALA A 97 -12.49 2.29 -6.93
N GLU A 98 -12.15 3.38 -7.63
CA GLU A 98 -10.91 3.46 -8.43
C GLU A 98 -9.66 3.28 -7.55
N GLY A 99 -9.64 3.91 -6.37
CA GLY A 99 -8.55 3.72 -5.40
C GLY A 99 -8.44 2.28 -4.89
N ALA A 100 -9.56 1.59 -4.73
CA ALA A 100 -9.58 0.18 -4.32
C ALA A 100 -8.99 -0.74 -5.40
N VAL A 101 -9.32 -0.49 -6.67
CA VAL A 101 -8.74 -1.22 -7.81
C VAL A 101 -7.25 -0.95 -7.93
N ALA A 102 -6.82 0.32 -7.84
CA ALA A 102 -5.41 0.68 -7.91
C ALA A 102 -4.58 0.03 -6.78
N PHE A 103 -5.12 0.02 -5.56
CA PHE A 103 -4.46 -0.64 -4.44
C PHE A 103 -4.31 -2.16 -4.66
N ASP A 104 -5.33 -2.82 -5.20
CA ASP A 104 -5.28 -4.25 -5.51
C ASP A 104 -4.24 -4.55 -6.60
N GLU A 105 -4.20 -3.76 -7.67
CA GLU A 105 -3.16 -3.86 -8.71
C GLU A 105 -1.76 -3.69 -8.12
N PHE A 106 -1.58 -2.73 -7.20
CA PHE A 106 -0.30 -2.45 -6.57
C PHE A 106 0.13 -3.55 -5.59
N LEU A 107 -0.82 -4.22 -4.92
CA LEU A 107 -0.52 -5.42 -4.16
C LEU A 107 0.06 -6.52 -5.05
N HIS A 108 -0.53 -6.76 -6.21
CA HIS A 108 -0.04 -7.77 -7.16
C HIS A 108 1.33 -7.39 -7.75
N MET A 109 1.66 -6.10 -7.86
CA MET A 109 3.01 -5.65 -8.24
C MET A 109 4.05 -5.84 -7.13
N ALA A 110 3.64 -5.67 -5.88
CA ALA A 110 4.53 -5.78 -4.73
C ALA A 110 4.69 -7.23 -4.22
N GLU A 111 3.79 -8.14 -4.60
CA GLU A 111 3.93 -9.55 -4.28
C GLU A 111 5.22 -10.09 -4.91
N PRO A 112 6.16 -10.62 -4.10
CA PRO A 112 7.35 -11.23 -4.65
C PRO A 112 6.90 -12.42 -5.51
N ALA A 113 7.33 -12.44 -6.77
CA ALA A 113 7.07 -13.58 -7.65
C ALA A 113 7.54 -14.86 -6.95
N VAL A 114 6.61 -15.66 -6.43
CA VAL A 114 6.90 -16.98 -5.87
C VAL A 114 7.24 -17.88 -7.05
N GLY A 115 8.47 -17.78 -7.55
CA GLY A 115 8.87 -18.54 -8.73
C GLY A 115 10.11 -17.98 -9.42
N GLY A 116 11.28 -18.34 -8.90
CA GLY A 116 12.53 -18.08 -9.60
C GLY A 116 13.73 -18.34 -8.72
N ALA A 117 14.02 -19.61 -8.43
CA ALA A 117 15.39 -20.00 -8.15
C ALA A 117 16.21 -19.73 -9.42
N HIS A 118 16.70 -18.50 -9.57
CA HIS A 118 17.68 -18.19 -10.60
C HIS A 118 19.02 -18.72 -10.15
N CYS A 119 19.32 -19.88 -10.73
CA CYS A 119 20.58 -20.58 -10.78
C CYS A 119 21.78 -19.65 -10.62
N ASN A 120 22.61 -19.93 -9.63
CA ASN A 120 24.01 -19.51 -9.67
C ASN A 120 24.60 -20.01 -11.01
N PRO A 121 25.20 -19.15 -11.84
CA PRO A 121 25.98 -19.63 -12.97
C PRO A 121 27.17 -20.44 -12.44
N PRO A 122 27.54 -21.56 -13.09
CA PRO A 122 28.73 -22.28 -12.70
C PRO A 122 29.97 -21.51 -13.16
N VAL A 123 30.89 -21.40 -12.19
CA VAL A 123 32.33 -21.08 -12.23
C VAL A 123 32.70 -19.61 -12.43
#